data_AF-A0A1Q3H424-F1
#
_entry.id   AF-A0A1Q3H424-F1
#
_cell.length_a   1.000
_cell.length_b   1.000
_cell.length_c   1.000
_cell.angle_alpha   90.00
_cell.angle_beta   90.00
_cell.angle_gamma   90.00
#
_symmetry.space_group_name_H-M   'P 1'
#
loop_
_entity.id
_entity.type
_entity.pdbx_description
1 polymer ?
#
loop_
_entity_poly.entity_id
_entity_poly.type
_entity_poly.pdbx_seq_one_letter_code
_entity_poly.pdbx_strand_id
1 'polypeptide(L)'
;MKKQLLFITFWIIYPGLTITITHAQVNKVVVHGPIAQQWANQLKSAIYNNVNGADIRYMQPQAIPSNLMQILKQYDWLKVGSIHFRSGKYRNYSNECCQFKVQRYTAQGQALEFEADGNRRNRQAAISDYALGRRYQGYVSVVKINGRNFFKTHYIVKNKQGGIKHEYAYGQIISYSNGLLVYDGTITGKISEINSRSRFRYVFKAVPKFDFYAKAGFSRSQAITYPSMGYSYPKPTLSGGRCNTFLSEAQFNRLAHQLKKGQNYSQRVSVFTGYLQNHCATVSQIIKAASLVTQSSQNRVAFFKKAYDYCYDLANYKYTTYIFDNSKEQPLINALQRYITGRKNGTIGSGNNNTGGGNNNGNSSTGTTGCILSNDGFHEIYDVLQSIGSDANRVTTARILLRQKKCITSTQVKRLIPLFPQTTTRMKFLKAAYTYTSDQANYQTIGAVLANDQERRQLQEIIGKG
;
A
#
# COMPACT_ATOMS: atom_id res chain seq x y z
N MET A 1 32.16 65.71 36.02
CA MET A 1 31.42 65.66 34.75
C MET A 1 30.76 64.28 34.59
N LYS A 2 29.43 64.19 34.72
CA LYS A 2 28.66 62.95 34.60
C LYS A 2 28.49 62.59 33.12
N LYS A 3 28.95 61.41 32.69
CA LYS A 3 28.61 60.82 31.38
C LYS A 3 27.48 59.81 31.59
N GLN A 4 26.32 60.09 31.00
CA GLN A 4 25.20 59.15 30.90
C GLN A 4 25.49 58.16 29.75
N LEU A 5 25.39 56.87 30.05
CA LEU A 5 25.46 55.78 29.07
C LEU A 5 24.04 55.40 28.69
N LEU A 6 23.66 55.62 27.43
CA LEU A 6 22.35 55.26 26.89
C LEU A 6 22.41 53.79 26.42
N PHE A 7 21.67 52.90 27.08
CA PHE A 7 21.46 51.53 26.63
C PHE A 7 20.27 51.47 25.67
N ILE A 8 20.52 51.17 24.40
CA ILE A 8 19.49 50.85 23.41
C ILE A 8 19.32 49.33 23.41
N THR A 9 18.22 48.84 23.96
CA THR A 9 17.84 47.42 23.88
C THR A 9 17.11 47.15 22.57
N PHE A 10 17.73 46.39 21.66
CA PHE A 10 17.07 45.80 20.49
C PHE A 10 16.29 44.55 20.92
N TRP A 11 14.96 44.61 20.83
CA TRP A 11 14.09 43.42 20.95
C TRP A 11 14.03 42.70 19.61
N ILE A 12 14.70 41.55 19.49
CA ILE A 12 14.47 40.61 18.39
C ILE A 12 13.37 39.65 18.83
N ILE A 13 12.18 39.82 18.26
CA ILE A 13 11.04 38.93 18.42
C ILE A 13 11.29 37.68 17.57
N TYR A 14 11.63 36.55 18.20
CA TYR A 14 11.59 35.22 17.57
C TYR A 14 10.18 34.64 17.72
N PRO A 15 9.40 34.44 16.64
CA PRO A 15 8.11 33.77 16.75
C PRO A 15 8.34 32.28 16.98
N GLY A 16 7.65 31.76 18.00
CA GLY A 16 7.72 30.37 18.44
C GLY A 16 7.42 29.37 17.33
N LEU A 17 8.44 28.60 16.96
CA LEU A 17 8.31 27.39 16.17
C LEU A 17 8.05 26.22 17.13
N THR A 18 6.80 26.03 17.54
CA THR A 18 6.37 24.79 18.21
C THR A 18 6.31 23.68 17.16
N ILE A 19 7.45 23.03 16.91
CA ILE A 19 7.49 21.78 16.14
C ILE A 19 6.83 20.70 17.00
N THR A 20 5.53 20.51 16.83
CA THR A 20 4.83 19.30 17.29
C THR A 20 5.31 18.14 16.43
N ILE A 21 6.36 17.45 16.89
CA ILE A 21 6.80 16.19 16.29
C ILE A 21 5.74 15.13 16.63
N THR A 22 4.71 15.04 15.79
CA THR A 22 3.79 13.91 15.78
C THR A 22 4.57 12.68 15.30
N HIS A 23 5.03 11.87 16.25
CA HIS A 23 5.62 10.56 15.97
C HIS A 23 4.48 9.63 15.52
N ALA A 24 4.08 9.72 14.25
CA ALA A 24 3.21 8.74 13.64
C ALA A 24 3.99 7.41 13.50
N GLN A 25 3.93 6.56 14.53
CA GLN A 25 4.38 5.17 14.38
C GLN A 25 3.46 4.49 13.36
N VAL A 26 4.01 4.21 12.17
CA VAL A 26 3.27 3.52 11.10
C VAL A 26 3.28 2.04 11.42
N ASN A 27 2.42 1.62 12.35
CA ASN A 27 2.15 0.21 12.58
C ASN A 27 1.55 -0.37 11.31
N LYS A 28 2.17 -1.39 10.73
CA LYS A 28 1.60 -2.08 9.58
C LYS A 28 0.65 -3.15 10.10
N VAL A 29 -0.64 -2.91 9.95
CA VAL A 29 -1.62 -3.95 10.23
C VAL A 29 -1.46 -5.06 9.20
N VAL A 30 -1.22 -6.27 9.69
CA VAL A 30 -0.97 -7.47 8.87
C VAL A 30 -2.25 -8.26 8.67
N VAL A 31 -3.16 -8.28 9.65
CA VAL A 31 -4.43 -9.02 9.59
C VAL A 31 -5.54 -8.24 10.31
N HIS A 32 -6.72 -8.15 9.69
CA HIS A 32 -7.95 -7.62 10.28
C HIS A 32 -9.08 -8.65 10.23
N GLY A 33 -10.14 -8.44 11.02
CA GLY A 33 -11.43 -9.10 10.84
C GLY A 33 -11.58 -10.41 11.65
N PRO A 34 -12.42 -11.36 11.18
CA PRO A 34 -12.81 -12.54 11.95
C PRO A 34 -11.62 -13.40 12.42
N ILE A 35 -10.55 -13.47 11.63
CA ILE A 35 -9.34 -14.25 11.97
C ILE A 35 -8.59 -13.61 13.15
N ALA A 36 -8.40 -12.29 13.12
CA ALA A 36 -7.79 -11.57 14.23
C ALA A 36 -8.67 -11.65 15.48
N GLN A 37 -10.00 -11.66 15.32
CA GLN A 37 -10.95 -11.83 16.42
C GLN A 37 -10.90 -13.26 17.01
N GLN A 38 -10.86 -14.29 16.17
CA GLN A 38 -10.72 -15.68 16.59
C GLN A 38 -9.42 -15.88 17.37
N TRP A 39 -8.32 -15.30 16.87
CA TRP A 39 -7.05 -15.30 17.58
C TRP A 39 -7.14 -14.58 18.92
N ALA A 40 -7.70 -13.37 18.96
CA ALA A 40 -7.90 -12.64 20.22
C ALA A 40 -8.76 -13.44 21.22
N ASN A 41 -9.79 -14.15 20.75
CA ASN A 41 -10.62 -15.02 21.59
C ASN A 41 -9.83 -16.22 22.13
N GLN A 42 -8.97 -16.85 21.31
CA GLN A 42 -8.06 -17.91 21.76
C GLN A 42 -7.09 -17.37 22.84
N LEU A 43 -6.50 -16.19 22.64
CA LEU A 43 -5.62 -15.56 23.62
C LEU A 43 -6.35 -15.24 24.94
N LYS A 44 -7.60 -14.76 24.86
CA LYS A 44 -8.44 -14.54 26.05
C LYS A 44 -8.64 -15.83 26.82
N SER A 45 -9.02 -16.93 26.16
CA SER A 45 -9.23 -18.22 26.82
C SER A 45 -7.95 -18.73 27.51
N ALA A 46 -6.78 -18.53 26.88
CA ALA A 46 -5.50 -18.89 27.46
C ALA A 46 -5.15 -18.09 28.72
N ILE A 47 -5.57 -16.81 28.80
CA ILE A 47 -5.35 -15.97 29.98
C ILE A 47 -6.26 -16.38 31.14
N TYR A 48 -7.56 -16.54 30.89
CA TYR A 48 -8.54 -16.84 31.95
C TYR A 48 -8.24 -18.14 32.69
N ASN A 49 -7.65 -19.13 32.02
CA ASN A 49 -7.38 -20.43 32.61
C ASN A 49 -6.06 -20.51 33.41
N ASN A 50 -5.19 -19.49 33.36
CA ASN A 50 -3.80 -19.63 33.84
C ASN A 50 -3.34 -18.62 34.91
N VAL A 51 -4.10 -17.55 35.18
CA VAL A 51 -3.66 -16.47 36.10
C VAL A 51 -4.43 -16.48 37.43
N ASN A 52 -5.39 -17.38 37.62
CA ASN A 52 -6.09 -17.54 38.90
C ASN A 52 -5.18 -18.23 39.93
N GLY A 53 -4.46 -17.46 40.74
CA GLY A 53 -3.98 -17.94 42.05
C GLY A 53 -2.55 -17.59 42.45
N ALA A 54 -1.64 -17.29 41.53
CA ALA A 54 -0.26 -16.94 41.89
C ALA A 54 -0.10 -15.42 42.00
N ASP A 55 0.22 -14.91 43.20
CA ASP A 55 0.58 -13.51 43.37
C ASP A 55 1.95 -13.23 42.72
N ILE A 56 1.89 -12.83 41.46
CA ILE A 56 3.03 -12.46 40.61
C ILE A 56 3.93 -11.38 41.24
N ARG A 57 3.46 -10.64 42.25
CA ARG A 57 4.28 -9.70 43.02
C ARG A 57 5.37 -10.40 43.80
N TYR A 58 5.11 -11.62 44.29
CA TYR A 58 5.99 -12.34 45.21
C TYR A 58 6.67 -13.57 44.60
N MET A 59 6.56 -13.76 43.28
CA MET A 59 7.31 -14.82 42.60
C MET A 59 8.81 -14.68 42.87
N GLN A 60 9.38 -15.76 43.40
CA GLN A 60 10.80 -15.88 43.70
C GLN A 60 11.57 -16.31 42.45
N PRO A 61 12.87 -15.96 42.37
CA PRO A 61 13.74 -16.47 41.33
C PRO A 61 13.72 -18.01 41.27
N GLN A 62 13.60 -18.57 40.08
CA GLN A 62 13.67 -20.02 39.84
C GLN A 62 14.86 -20.36 38.94
N ALA A 63 15.28 -21.62 38.97
CA ALA A 63 16.27 -22.12 38.03
C ALA A 63 15.74 -21.95 36.60
N ILE A 64 16.53 -21.31 35.74
CA ILE A 64 16.17 -21.06 34.36
C ILE A 64 16.82 -22.14 33.49
N PRO A 65 16.05 -22.83 32.62
CA PRO A 65 16.63 -23.81 31.71
C PRO A 65 17.71 -23.20 30.83
N SER A 66 18.83 -23.89 30.68
CA SER A 66 19.95 -23.45 29.82
C SER A 66 19.54 -23.30 28.35
N ASN A 67 18.53 -24.06 27.91
CA ASN A 67 17.94 -24.01 26.58
C ASN A 67 16.76 -23.02 26.44
N LEU A 68 16.55 -22.10 27.39
CA LEU A 68 15.41 -21.17 27.36
C LEU A 68 15.26 -20.45 26.01
N MET A 69 16.35 -20.04 25.36
CA MET A 69 16.25 -19.36 24.06
C MET A 69 15.69 -20.26 22.95
N GLN A 70 15.97 -21.57 22.97
CA GLN A 70 15.37 -22.53 22.03
C GLN A 70 13.87 -22.68 22.31
N ILE A 71 13.49 -22.74 23.58
CA ILE A 71 12.08 -22.76 24.02
C ILE A 71 11.36 -21.49 23.54
N LEU A 72 11.96 -20.31 23.75
CA LEU A 72 11.39 -19.03 23.30
C LEU A 72 11.08 -19.03 21.79
N LYS A 73 11.95 -19.64 20.98
CA LYS A 73 11.79 -19.74 19.53
C LYS A 73 10.71 -20.75 19.12
N GLN A 74 10.26 -21.65 19.98
CA GLN A 74 9.24 -22.65 19.64
C GLN A 74 7.81 -22.10 19.79
N TYR A 75 7.60 -21.10 20.65
CA TYR A 75 6.30 -20.57 21.01
C TYR A 75 6.11 -19.11 20.61
N ASP A 76 4.85 -18.67 20.62
CA ASP A 76 4.51 -17.26 20.76
C ASP A 76 4.31 -16.94 22.24
N TRP A 77 4.62 -15.71 22.65
CA TRP A 77 4.61 -15.29 24.04
C TRP A 77 3.57 -14.21 24.25
N LEU A 78 2.43 -14.61 24.78
CA LEU A 78 1.33 -13.72 25.10
C LEU A 78 1.62 -13.00 26.41
N LYS A 79 1.73 -11.68 26.38
CA LYS A 79 1.77 -10.85 27.58
C LYS A 79 0.42 -10.96 28.30
N VAL A 80 0.42 -11.58 29.47
CA VAL A 80 -0.79 -11.76 30.29
C VAL A 80 -0.96 -10.66 31.32
N GLY A 81 0.13 -9.95 31.66
CA GLY A 81 0.09 -8.84 32.59
C GLY A 81 1.42 -8.12 32.72
N SER A 82 1.39 -6.98 33.41
CA SER A 82 2.60 -6.32 33.89
C SER A 82 2.36 -5.55 35.18
N ILE A 83 3.33 -5.59 36.08
CA ILE A 83 3.33 -4.81 37.32
C ILE A 83 4.45 -3.78 37.24
N HIS A 84 4.13 -2.53 37.54
CA HIS A 84 5.13 -1.50 37.77
C HIS A 84 5.44 -1.41 39.26
N PHE A 85 6.64 -1.82 39.65
CA PHE A 85 7.17 -1.52 40.97
C PHE A 85 7.70 -0.09 40.91
N ARG A 86 7.07 0.85 41.60
CA ARG A 86 7.51 2.25 41.73
C ARG A 86 7.68 2.54 43.22
N SER A 87 8.63 3.40 43.60
CA SER A 87 8.80 3.76 45.02
C SER A 87 7.58 4.53 45.54
N GLY A 88 6.86 3.93 46.50
CA GLY A 88 5.96 4.55 47.49
C GLY A 88 4.73 5.37 47.06
N LYS A 89 4.74 6.10 45.94
CA LYS A 89 3.83 7.25 45.74
C LYS A 89 2.75 7.10 44.64
N TYR A 90 2.73 6.01 43.87
CA TYR A 90 1.75 5.84 42.79
C TYR A 90 1.05 4.49 42.90
N ARG A 91 -0.28 4.52 43.10
CA ARG A 91 -1.16 3.35 43.22
C ARG A 91 -1.13 2.49 41.94
N ASN A 92 -1.30 1.18 42.15
CA ASN A 92 -1.37 0.09 41.17
C ASN A 92 -1.94 0.52 39.81
N TYR A 93 -1.12 0.47 38.75
CA TYR A 93 -1.66 0.46 37.39
C TYR A 93 -2.29 -0.91 37.17
N SER A 94 -3.61 -0.91 37.03
CA SER A 94 -4.40 -2.09 36.68
C SER A 94 -4.01 -2.57 35.29
N ASN A 95 -4.08 -3.90 35.11
CA ASN A 95 -3.97 -4.54 33.81
C ASN A 95 -4.81 -3.78 32.78
N GLU A 96 -4.19 -3.26 31.73
CA GLU A 96 -4.91 -2.86 30.53
C GLU A 96 -5.48 -4.16 29.93
N CYS A 97 -6.66 -4.56 30.41
CA CYS A 97 -7.43 -5.80 30.15
C CYS A 97 -7.62 -6.20 28.67
N CYS A 98 -7.19 -5.35 27.77
CA CYS A 98 -7.84 -5.17 26.50
C CYS A 98 -6.84 -5.01 25.34
N GLN A 99 -5.53 -5.02 25.63
CA GLN A 99 -4.46 -5.11 24.64
C GLN A 99 -3.69 -6.42 24.83
N PHE A 100 -3.80 -7.31 23.85
CA PHE A 100 -2.99 -8.54 23.83
C PHE A 100 -1.72 -8.26 23.04
N LYS A 101 -0.58 -8.26 23.74
CA LYS A 101 0.74 -8.17 23.12
C LYS A 101 1.32 -9.56 23.02
N VAL A 102 1.70 -9.98 21.82
CA VAL A 102 2.31 -11.26 21.55
C VAL A 102 3.71 -11.03 21.01
N GLN A 103 4.70 -11.62 21.66
CA GLN A 103 6.08 -11.60 21.21
C GLN A 103 6.42 -12.92 20.52
N ARG A 104 7.06 -12.85 19.36
CA ARG A 104 7.57 -13.99 18.62
C ARG A 104 9.05 -13.81 18.39
N TYR A 105 9.82 -14.88 18.58
CA TYR A 105 11.25 -14.90 18.29
C TYR A 105 11.52 -15.68 17.00
N THR A 106 12.27 -15.08 16.07
CA THR A 106 12.70 -15.77 14.84
C THR A 106 13.82 -16.79 15.13
N ALA A 107 14.17 -17.60 14.14
CA ALA A 107 15.32 -18.52 14.24
C ALA A 107 16.62 -17.78 14.59
N GLN A 108 16.77 -16.55 14.07
CA GLN A 108 17.89 -15.64 14.31
C GLN A 108 17.79 -14.88 15.65
N GLY A 109 16.71 -15.07 16.42
CA GLY A 109 16.49 -14.37 17.69
C GLY A 109 15.91 -12.96 17.56
N GLN A 110 15.49 -12.55 16.36
CA GLN A 110 14.78 -11.29 16.18
C GLN A 110 13.43 -11.34 16.91
N ALA A 111 13.13 -10.33 17.73
CA ALA A 111 11.85 -10.17 18.38
C ALA A 111 10.86 -9.44 17.44
N LEU A 112 9.74 -10.09 17.16
CA LEU A 112 8.57 -9.53 16.48
C LEU A 112 7.48 -9.31 17.53
N GLU A 113 6.88 -8.13 17.54
CA GLU A 113 5.80 -7.79 18.46
C GLU A 113 4.52 -7.59 17.66
N PHE A 114 3.50 -8.35 18.04
CA PHE A 114 2.15 -8.29 17.51
C PHE A 114 1.24 -7.74 18.59
N GLU A 115 0.42 -6.75 18.26
CA GLU A 115 -0.64 -6.30 19.16
C GLU A 115 -1.98 -6.56 18.52
N ALA A 116 -2.90 -7.17 19.28
CA ALA A 116 -4.31 -7.12 19.01
C ALA A 116 -4.90 -5.90 19.73
N ASP A 117 -5.12 -4.82 18.98
CA ASP A 117 -5.86 -3.67 19.49
C ASP A 117 -7.34 -4.04 19.59
N GLY A 118 -7.79 -4.36 20.80
CA GLY A 118 -9.21 -4.31 21.14
C GLY A 118 -9.61 -2.87 21.38
N ASN A 119 -9.68 -2.05 20.33
CA ASN A 119 -10.14 -0.66 20.49
C ASN A 119 -11.55 -0.69 21.13
N ARG A 120 -11.66 -0.15 22.35
CA ARG A 120 -12.89 -0.18 23.16
C ARG A 120 -14.12 0.36 22.41
N ARG A 121 -13.93 1.18 21.37
CA ARG A 121 -15.00 1.76 20.55
C ARG A 121 -15.20 1.10 19.19
N ASN A 122 -14.18 0.46 18.61
CA ASN A 122 -14.27 -0.20 17.31
C ASN A 122 -13.82 -1.66 17.46
N ARG A 123 -14.80 -2.56 17.52
CA ARG A 123 -14.69 -4.02 17.83
C ARG A 123 -13.86 -4.85 16.83
N GLN A 124 -12.96 -4.27 16.07
CA GLN A 124 -12.16 -5.00 15.10
C GLN A 124 -10.77 -5.24 15.66
N ALA A 125 -10.50 -6.48 16.08
CA ALA A 125 -9.14 -6.93 16.34
C ALA A 125 -8.29 -6.73 15.07
N ALA A 126 -7.14 -6.09 15.25
CA ALA A 126 -6.15 -5.85 14.22
C ALA A 126 -4.81 -6.39 14.74
N ILE A 127 -4.07 -7.13 13.91
CA ILE A 127 -2.74 -7.62 14.26
C ILE A 127 -1.73 -6.67 13.63
N SER A 128 -1.11 -5.83 14.44
CA SER A 128 -0.06 -4.90 14.00
C SER A 128 1.30 -5.55 14.16
N ASP A 129 2.10 -5.63 13.09
CA ASP A 129 3.52 -6.00 13.20
C ASP A 129 4.33 -4.72 13.46
N TYR A 130 4.75 -4.55 14.71
CA TYR A 130 5.53 -3.41 15.14
C TYR A 130 6.95 -3.40 14.57
N ALA A 131 7.47 -4.54 14.10
CA ALA A 131 8.81 -4.62 13.51
C ALA A 131 8.84 -4.02 12.08
N LEU A 132 7.71 -4.00 11.37
CA LEU A 132 7.62 -3.44 10.02
C LEU A 132 7.56 -1.91 9.98
N GLY A 133 7.26 -1.25 11.11
CA GLY A 133 7.13 0.20 11.21
C GLY A 133 8.25 0.91 11.99
N ARG A 134 9.07 0.17 12.73
CA ARG A 134 10.15 0.74 13.54
C ARG A 134 11.43 0.87 12.72
N ARG A 135 12.20 1.93 12.99
CA ARG A 135 13.60 2.08 12.52
C ARG A 135 14.55 1.05 13.14
N TYR A 136 14.05 0.13 13.98
CA TYR A 136 14.84 -0.67 14.92
C TYR A 136 14.48 -2.16 14.82
N GLN A 137 15.49 -2.99 14.58
CA GLN A 137 15.40 -4.44 14.73
C GLN A 137 15.97 -4.83 16.09
N GLY A 138 15.18 -5.51 16.91
CA GLY A 138 15.61 -6.02 18.22
C GLY A 138 15.98 -7.50 18.14
N TYR A 139 17.19 -7.85 18.55
CA TYR A 139 17.66 -9.24 18.66
C TYR A 139 17.78 -9.62 20.12
N VAL A 140 17.09 -10.68 20.54
CA VAL A 140 17.05 -11.13 21.93
C VAL A 140 17.92 -12.36 22.11
N SER A 141 18.72 -12.32 23.18
CA SER A 141 19.55 -13.42 23.65
C SER A 141 19.37 -13.60 25.16
N VAL A 142 19.65 -14.80 25.67
CA VAL A 142 19.70 -15.07 27.11
C VAL A 142 21.16 -15.09 27.53
N VAL A 143 21.53 -14.25 28.50
CA VAL A 143 22.89 -14.15 29.02
C VAL A 143 22.91 -14.31 30.54
N LYS A 144 24.04 -14.80 31.08
CA LYS A 144 24.24 -14.90 32.53
C LYS A 144 25.17 -13.80 32.99
N ILE A 145 24.75 -13.00 33.98
CA ILE A 145 25.53 -11.89 34.54
C ILE A 145 25.45 -12.02 36.06
N ASN A 146 26.60 -12.15 36.72
CA ASN A 146 26.70 -12.35 38.17
C ASN A 146 25.78 -13.47 38.68
N GLY A 147 25.78 -14.61 37.98
CA GLY A 147 24.98 -15.80 38.33
C GLY A 147 23.49 -15.71 37.98
N ARG A 148 22.97 -14.54 37.57
CA ARG A 148 21.55 -14.33 37.22
C ARG A 148 21.33 -14.36 35.71
N ASN A 149 20.16 -14.79 35.27
CA ASN A 149 19.80 -14.86 33.85
C ASN A 149 19.11 -13.57 33.39
N PHE A 150 19.46 -13.10 32.20
CA PHE A 150 18.91 -11.88 31.62
C PHE A 150 18.53 -12.08 30.17
N PHE A 151 17.42 -11.45 29.76
CA PHE A 151 17.25 -11.06 28.38
C PHE A 151 18.19 -9.90 28.09
N LYS A 152 19.04 -10.07 27.08
CA LYS A 152 19.80 -8.99 26.44
C LYS A 152 19.18 -8.75 25.07
N THR A 153 18.54 -7.59 24.93
CA THR A 153 17.97 -7.13 23.66
C THR A 153 18.92 -6.15 23.01
N HIS A 154 19.39 -6.48 21.81
CA HIS A 154 20.25 -5.65 20.98
C HIS A 154 19.40 -4.94 19.92
N TYR A 155 19.35 -3.61 19.99
CA TYR A 155 18.68 -2.76 19.03
C TYR A 155 19.69 -2.15 18.06
N ILE A 156 19.39 -2.25 16.76
CA ILE A 156 20.11 -1.53 15.71
C ILE A 156 19.30 -0.29 15.34
N VAL A 157 19.85 0.90 15.64
CA VAL A 157 19.16 2.19 15.65
C VAL A 157 19.73 3.12 14.59
N LYS A 158 18.92 3.61 13.65
CA LYS A 158 19.34 4.73 12.79
C LYS A 158 19.16 6.06 13.52
N ASN A 159 20.24 6.80 13.71
CA ASN A 159 20.22 8.15 14.28
C ASN A 159 19.54 9.15 13.32
N LYS A 160 19.38 10.41 13.76
CA LYS A 160 18.71 11.45 12.95
C LYS A 160 19.45 11.75 11.64
N GLN A 161 20.76 11.54 11.62
CA GLN A 161 21.66 11.72 10.49
C GLN A 161 21.79 10.47 9.60
N GLY A 162 21.05 9.39 9.89
CA GLY A 162 21.11 8.13 9.13
C GLY A 162 22.24 7.17 9.53
N GLY A 163 23.12 7.55 10.46
CA GLY A 163 24.16 6.69 11.02
C GLY A 163 23.59 5.56 11.90
N ILE A 164 24.29 4.43 11.94
CA ILE A 164 23.87 3.26 12.72
C ILE A 164 24.43 3.37 14.15
N LYS A 165 23.56 3.20 15.14
CA LYS A 165 23.87 3.15 16.57
C LYS A 165 23.38 1.81 17.13
N HIS A 166 24.17 1.18 17.98
CA HIS A 166 23.79 -0.05 18.66
C HIS A 166 23.39 0.29 20.10
N GLU A 167 22.21 -0.14 20.52
CA GLU A 167 21.70 0.04 21.88
C GLU A 167 21.36 -1.31 22.49
N TYR A 168 21.50 -1.42 23.81
CA TYR A 168 21.23 -2.67 24.53
C TYR A 168 20.25 -2.40 25.67
N ALA A 169 19.25 -3.28 25.80
CA ALA A 169 18.39 -3.32 26.97
C ALA A 169 18.50 -4.68 27.68
N TYR A 170 18.36 -4.65 29.00
CA TYR A 170 18.43 -5.82 29.85
C TYR A 170 17.14 -5.99 30.66
N GLY A 171 16.68 -7.24 30.77
CA GLY A 171 15.61 -7.64 31.68
C GLY A 171 15.99 -8.90 32.43
N GLN A 172 15.95 -8.89 33.76
CA GLN A 172 16.31 -10.06 34.58
C GLN A 172 15.18 -11.09 34.51
N ILE A 173 15.50 -12.30 34.08
CA ILE A 173 14.56 -13.40 34.07
C ILE A 173 14.41 -13.89 35.51
N ILE A 174 13.19 -13.80 36.04
CA ILE A 174 12.87 -14.20 37.40
C ILE A 174 12.54 -15.68 37.43
N SER A 175 11.61 -16.12 36.58
CA SER A 175 11.18 -17.51 36.55
C SER A 175 10.72 -17.94 35.17
N TYR A 176 10.84 -19.24 34.91
CA TYR A 176 10.20 -19.91 33.80
C TYR A 176 9.69 -21.27 34.27
N SER A 177 8.37 -21.46 34.29
CA SER A 177 7.75 -22.72 34.71
C SER A 177 6.39 -22.89 34.04
N ASN A 178 6.09 -24.11 33.56
CA ASN A 178 4.80 -24.47 32.94
C ASN A 178 4.37 -23.50 31.81
N GLY A 179 5.36 -23.08 30.99
CA GLY A 179 5.15 -22.13 29.91
C GLY A 179 4.88 -20.69 30.36
N LEU A 180 4.98 -20.38 31.66
CA LEU A 180 4.88 -19.03 32.18
C LEU A 180 6.28 -18.45 32.33
N LEU A 181 6.55 -17.32 31.68
CA LEU A 181 7.79 -16.58 31.73
C LEU A 181 7.56 -15.28 32.50
N VAL A 182 8.39 -15.03 33.51
CA VAL A 182 8.37 -13.80 34.29
C VAL A 182 9.74 -13.16 34.26
N TYR A 183 9.80 -11.88 33.89
CA TYR A 183 11.04 -11.12 33.94
C TYR A 183 10.81 -9.67 34.37
N ASP A 184 11.83 -9.10 35.01
CA ASP A 184 11.86 -7.71 35.45
C ASP A 184 12.69 -6.89 34.44
N GLY A 185 12.01 -6.02 33.69
CA GLY A 185 12.64 -5.03 32.81
C GLY A 185 12.94 -3.72 33.54
N THR A 186 14.09 -3.12 33.25
CA THR A 186 14.41 -1.77 33.76
C THR A 186 13.73 -0.70 32.90
N ILE A 187 13.52 0.49 33.48
CA ILE A 187 12.86 1.59 32.77
C ILE A 187 13.70 2.09 31.60
N THR A 188 15.02 2.20 31.79
CA THR A 188 15.93 2.69 30.74
C THR A 188 16.55 1.58 29.90
N GLY A 189 16.34 0.31 30.27
CA GLY A 189 17.03 -0.83 29.69
C GLY A 189 18.46 -1.05 30.21
N LYS A 190 19.02 -0.16 31.04
CA LYS A 190 20.38 -0.33 31.56
C LYS A 190 20.45 -1.43 32.62
N ILE A 191 21.53 -2.20 32.60
CA ILE A 191 21.76 -3.28 33.58
C ILE A 191 22.06 -2.75 34.99
N SER A 192 22.71 -1.59 35.09
CA SER A 192 23.01 -0.94 36.38
C SER A 192 21.75 -0.60 37.18
N GLU A 193 20.60 -0.50 36.51
CA GLU A 193 19.30 -0.18 37.11
C GLU A 193 18.50 -1.43 37.50
N ILE A 194 19.05 -2.65 37.37
CA ILE A 194 18.27 -3.87 37.64
C ILE A 194 17.82 -3.97 39.10
N ASN A 195 18.64 -3.46 40.03
CA ASN A 195 18.32 -3.39 41.44
C ASN A 195 17.52 -2.12 41.81
N SER A 196 17.15 -1.30 40.81
CA SER A 196 16.30 -0.12 41.04
C SER A 196 14.96 -0.55 41.62
N ARG A 197 14.45 0.29 42.54
CA ARG A 197 13.08 0.19 43.04
C ARG A 197 12.04 0.46 41.95
N SER A 198 12.45 1.06 40.83
CA SER A 198 11.60 1.37 39.68
C SER A 198 11.83 0.37 38.55
N ARG A 199 10.94 -0.62 38.42
CA ARG A 199 11.04 -1.69 37.39
C ARG A 199 9.67 -2.20 36.97
N PHE A 200 9.60 -2.77 35.77
CA PHE A 200 8.40 -3.44 35.27
C PHE A 200 8.60 -4.95 35.31
N ARG A 201 7.72 -5.66 36.01
CA ARG A 201 7.61 -7.11 35.89
C ARG A 201 6.62 -7.43 34.80
N TYR A 202 7.07 -8.17 33.80
CA TYR A 202 6.24 -8.66 32.73
C TYR A 202 5.98 -10.13 32.91
N VAL A 203 4.75 -10.54 32.64
CA VAL A 203 4.32 -11.94 32.71
C VAL A 203 3.87 -12.33 31.30
N PHE A 204 4.48 -13.39 30.79
CA PHE A 204 4.19 -13.95 29.48
C PHE A 204 3.78 -15.41 29.61
N LYS A 205 2.82 -15.84 28.79
CA LYS A 205 2.42 -17.24 28.64
C LYS A 205 2.80 -17.71 27.25
N ALA A 206 3.51 -18.83 27.19
CA ALA A 206 3.76 -19.57 25.97
C ALA A 206 2.44 -20.06 25.40
N VAL A 207 2.17 -19.72 24.15
CA VAL A 207 1.07 -20.24 23.35
C VAL A 207 1.65 -20.87 22.07
N PRO A 208 1.03 -21.92 21.53
CA PRO A 208 1.47 -22.49 20.26
C PRO A 208 1.61 -21.39 19.19
N LYS A 209 2.64 -21.48 18.37
CA LYS A 209 2.85 -20.50 17.30
C LYS A 209 1.61 -20.39 16.44
N PHE A 210 1.05 -19.19 16.39
CA PHE A 210 -0.11 -18.95 15.56
C PHE A 210 0.35 -18.70 14.13
N ASP A 211 0.09 -19.66 13.24
CA ASP A 211 0.30 -19.43 11.81
C ASP A 211 -0.81 -18.52 11.26
N PHE A 212 -0.60 -17.21 11.43
CA PHE A 212 -1.50 -16.17 10.96
C PHE A 212 -1.87 -16.34 9.49
N TYR A 213 -0.92 -16.81 8.68
CA TYR A 213 -1.14 -16.98 7.26
C TYR A 213 -1.98 -18.24 7.02
N ALA A 214 -1.58 -19.39 7.56
CA ALA A 214 -2.30 -20.64 7.31
C ALA A 214 -3.76 -20.59 7.81
N LYS A 215 -4.01 -20.01 8.99
CA LYS A 215 -5.38 -19.83 9.53
C LYS A 215 -6.21 -18.83 8.74
N ALA A 216 -5.56 -17.87 8.08
CA ALA A 216 -6.23 -16.97 7.14
C ALA A 216 -6.46 -17.60 5.76
N GLY A 217 -6.07 -18.87 5.55
CA GLY A 217 -6.15 -19.55 4.26
C GLY A 217 -5.03 -19.15 3.29
N PHE A 218 -3.93 -18.59 3.80
CA PHE A 218 -2.80 -18.11 3.00
C PHE A 218 -1.53 -18.88 3.34
N SER A 219 -0.71 -19.23 2.36
CA SER A 219 0.68 -19.59 2.66
C SER A 219 1.49 -18.32 2.98
N ARG A 220 2.48 -18.40 3.89
CA ARG A 220 3.44 -17.30 4.14
C ARG A 220 4.17 -16.89 2.85
N SER A 221 4.39 -17.82 1.91
CA SER A 221 4.97 -17.53 0.58
C SER A 221 4.01 -16.78 -0.36
N GLN A 222 2.73 -16.71 -0.02
CA GLN A 222 1.71 -16.04 -0.83
C GLN A 222 1.42 -14.61 -0.36
N ALA A 223 1.92 -14.17 0.80
CA ALA A 223 1.70 -12.82 1.31
C ALA A 223 2.01 -11.77 0.22
N ILE A 224 1.01 -10.96 -0.12
CA ILE A 224 1.13 -9.99 -1.20
C ILE A 224 1.95 -8.81 -0.69
N THR A 225 3.19 -8.71 -1.16
CA THR A 225 4.02 -7.53 -0.97
C THR A 225 3.61 -6.47 -1.98
N TYR A 226 3.04 -5.38 -1.48
CA TYR A 226 2.86 -4.16 -2.26
C TYR A 226 4.19 -3.38 -2.26
N PRO A 227 4.55 -2.71 -3.37
CA PRO A 227 5.73 -1.85 -3.42
C PRO A 227 5.71 -0.85 -2.26
N SER A 228 6.84 -0.73 -1.56
CA SER A 228 7.03 0.33 -0.58
C SER A 228 7.26 1.63 -1.33
N MET A 229 6.21 2.43 -1.47
CA MET A 229 6.26 3.65 -2.29
C MET A 229 6.84 4.86 -1.54
N GLY A 230 7.43 4.67 -0.35
CA GLY A 230 7.96 5.78 0.46
C GLY A 230 6.90 6.71 1.07
N TYR A 231 5.60 6.46 0.84
CA TYR A 231 4.49 7.20 1.45
C TYR A 231 3.56 6.27 2.25
N SER A 232 2.88 6.86 3.23
CA SER A 232 1.80 6.18 3.97
C SER A 232 0.52 6.19 3.13
N TYR A 233 -0.16 5.04 3.06
CA TYR A 233 -1.48 4.98 2.45
C TYR A 233 -2.47 5.86 3.24
N PRO A 234 -3.39 6.57 2.56
CA PRO A 234 -4.39 7.40 3.24
C PRO A 234 -5.34 6.52 4.06
N LYS A 235 -5.75 7.03 5.22
CA LYS A 235 -6.81 6.40 6.02
C LYS A 235 -8.17 6.69 5.35
N PRO A 236 -9.11 5.74 5.33
CA PRO A 236 -10.42 5.96 4.74
C PRO A 236 -11.14 7.12 5.44
N THR A 237 -11.75 8.02 4.66
CA THR A 237 -12.61 9.10 5.15
C THR A 237 -14.02 8.93 4.59
N LEU A 238 -15.05 9.30 5.35
CA LEU A 238 -16.47 9.12 4.99
C LEU A 238 -16.97 10.07 3.88
N SER A 239 -16.09 10.85 3.25
CA SER A 239 -16.51 11.98 2.42
C SER A 239 -16.68 11.59 0.94
N GLY A 240 -17.93 11.58 0.49
CA GLY A 240 -18.32 11.87 -0.89
C GLY A 240 -18.38 10.70 -1.87
N GLY A 241 -18.16 9.45 -1.42
CA GLY A 241 -18.36 8.26 -2.25
C GLY A 241 -19.83 7.92 -2.46
N ARG A 242 -20.13 7.16 -3.53
CA ARG A 242 -21.48 6.59 -3.80
C ARG A 242 -21.80 5.36 -2.93
N CYS A 243 -20.94 5.04 -1.98
CA CYS A 243 -20.92 3.74 -1.32
C CYS A 243 -20.97 3.88 0.19
N ASN A 244 -21.84 3.09 0.83
CA ASN A 244 -21.99 3.10 2.29
C ASN A 244 -20.98 2.18 3.00
N THR A 245 -20.36 1.25 2.27
CA THR A 245 -19.36 0.32 2.79
C THR A 245 -18.24 0.12 1.79
N PHE A 246 -17.09 -0.37 2.28
CA PHE A 246 -15.94 -0.74 1.47
C PHE A 246 -15.47 -2.14 1.80
N LEU A 247 -14.63 -2.70 0.93
CA LEU A 247 -14.03 -4.02 1.12
C LEU A 247 -13.31 -4.10 2.46
N SER A 248 -13.67 -5.08 3.29
CA SER A 248 -12.82 -5.47 4.42
C SER A 248 -11.44 -5.88 3.89
N GLU A 249 -10.39 -5.69 4.68
CA GLU A 249 -9.04 -6.09 4.25
C GLU A 249 -8.94 -7.60 3.93
N ALA A 250 -9.76 -8.44 4.57
CA ALA A 250 -9.87 -9.86 4.22
C ALA A 250 -10.47 -10.09 2.83
N GLN A 251 -11.54 -9.36 2.46
CA GLN A 251 -12.11 -9.41 1.10
C GLN A 251 -11.10 -8.87 0.07
N PHE A 252 -10.47 -7.74 0.38
CA PHE A 252 -9.48 -7.15 -0.52
C PHE A 252 -8.28 -8.07 -0.75
N ASN A 253 -7.77 -8.74 0.29
CA ASN A 253 -6.67 -9.69 0.14
C ASN A 253 -7.05 -10.86 -0.79
N ARG A 254 -8.26 -11.41 -0.68
CA ARG A 254 -8.75 -12.44 -1.61
C ARG A 254 -8.77 -11.94 -3.06
N LEU A 255 -9.28 -10.72 -3.27
CA LEU A 255 -9.26 -10.07 -4.58
C LEU A 255 -7.82 -9.88 -5.09
N ALA A 256 -6.92 -9.37 -4.25
CA ALA A 256 -5.52 -9.14 -4.61
C ALA A 256 -4.81 -10.42 -5.07
N HIS A 257 -5.13 -11.58 -4.47
CA HIS A 257 -4.61 -12.87 -4.94
C HIS A 257 -5.14 -13.26 -6.32
N GLN A 258 -6.42 -13.00 -6.60
CA GLN A 258 -6.99 -13.22 -7.94
C GLN A 258 -6.34 -12.30 -8.97
N LEU A 259 -6.11 -11.03 -8.63
CA LEU A 259 -5.39 -10.09 -9.49
C LEU A 259 -3.98 -10.58 -9.81
N LYS A 260 -3.24 -11.10 -8.82
CA LYS A 260 -1.88 -11.64 -9.02
C LYS A 260 -1.86 -12.86 -9.96
N LYS A 261 -2.93 -13.67 -9.95
CA LYS A 261 -3.08 -14.85 -10.84
C LYS A 261 -3.46 -14.50 -12.28
N GLY A 262 -4.01 -13.31 -12.53
CA GLY A 262 -4.40 -12.89 -13.88
C GLY A 262 -3.20 -12.78 -14.81
N GLN A 263 -3.33 -13.27 -16.05
CA GLN A 263 -2.21 -13.35 -17.01
C GLN A 263 -1.87 -12.00 -17.64
N ASN A 264 -2.88 -11.15 -17.84
CA ASN A 264 -2.70 -9.87 -18.52
C ASN A 264 -3.52 -8.74 -17.87
N TYR A 265 -3.20 -7.50 -18.25
CA TYR A 265 -3.84 -6.28 -17.74
C TYR A 265 -5.37 -6.33 -17.88
N SER A 266 -5.89 -6.68 -19.06
CA SER A 266 -7.34 -6.70 -19.33
C SER A 266 -8.07 -7.66 -18.39
N GLN A 267 -7.55 -8.88 -18.21
CA GLN A 267 -8.13 -9.87 -17.30
C GLN A 267 -8.10 -9.37 -15.85
N ARG A 268 -7.00 -8.78 -15.39
CA ARG A 268 -6.87 -8.24 -14.03
C ARG A 268 -7.83 -7.08 -13.79
N VAL A 269 -7.94 -6.16 -14.74
CA VAL A 269 -8.92 -5.05 -14.68
C VAL A 269 -10.34 -5.60 -14.64
N SER A 270 -10.66 -6.59 -15.46
CA SER A 270 -11.98 -7.22 -15.49
C SER A 270 -12.33 -7.84 -14.13
N VAL A 271 -11.43 -8.65 -13.56
CA VAL A 271 -11.58 -9.24 -12.21
C VAL A 271 -11.78 -8.14 -11.15
N PHE A 272 -10.95 -7.10 -11.16
CA PHE A 272 -11.10 -5.97 -10.23
C PHE A 272 -12.47 -5.31 -10.37
N THR A 273 -12.87 -4.95 -11.59
CA THR A 273 -14.11 -4.23 -11.83
C THR A 273 -15.34 -5.08 -11.59
N GLY A 274 -15.31 -6.38 -11.89
CA GLY A 274 -16.38 -7.31 -11.57
C GLY A 274 -16.58 -7.44 -10.06
N TYR A 275 -15.49 -7.48 -9.29
CA TYR A 275 -15.57 -7.50 -7.83
C TYR A 275 -16.21 -6.22 -7.26
N LEU A 276 -15.97 -5.07 -7.91
CA LEU A 276 -16.48 -3.78 -7.48
C LEU A 276 -17.90 -3.43 -7.97
N GLN A 277 -18.53 -4.28 -8.79
CA GLN A 277 -19.93 -4.07 -9.17
C GLN A 277 -20.86 -4.00 -7.95
N ASN A 278 -20.53 -4.74 -6.89
CA ASN A 278 -21.33 -4.82 -5.66
C ASN A 278 -20.60 -4.28 -4.42
N HIS A 279 -19.41 -3.72 -4.60
CA HIS A 279 -18.53 -3.33 -3.51
C HIS A 279 -17.72 -2.09 -3.89
N CYS A 280 -17.30 -1.32 -2.88
CA CYS A 280 -16.39 -0.21 -3.11
C CYS A 280 -15.04 -0.45 -2.45
N ALA A 281 -14.02 0.19 -2.98
CA ALA A 281 -12.67 0.10 -2.46
C ALA A 281 -12.24 1.45 -1.89
N THR A 282 -11.42 1.43 -0.85
CA THR A 282 -10.77 2.63 -0.36
C THR A 282 -9.66 3.05 -1.32
N VAL A 283 -9.25 4.32 -1.32
CA VAL A 283 -8.12 4.80 -2.14
C VAL A 283 -6.86 3.98 -1.85
N SER A 284 -6.62 3.60 -0.59
CA SER A 284 -5.50 2.70 -0.25
C SER A 284 -5.59 1.38 -1.00
N GLN A 285 -6.77 0.74 -1.02
CA GLN A 285 -7.01 -0.51 -1.74
C GLN A 285 -6.90 -0.35 -3.25
N ILE A 286 -7.39 0.76 -3.82
CA ILE A 286 -7.28 1.06 -5.24
C ILE A 286 -5.81 1.23 -5.65
N ILE A 287 -4.99 1.95 -4.87
CA ILE A 287 -3.55 2.09 -5.12
C ILE A 287 -2.84 0.73 -5.02
N LYS A 288 -3.14 -0.05 -3.98
CA LYS A 288 -2.63 -1.42 -3.81
C LYS A 288 -2.99 -2.28 -5.03
N ALA A 289 -4.24 -2.25 -5.50
CA ALA A 289 -4.69 -3.00 -6.68
C ALA A 289 -3.99 -2.53 -7.97
N ALA A 290 -3.82 -1.21 -8.15
CA ALA A 290 -3.10 -0.66 -9.30
C ALA A 290 -1.67 -1.24 -9.38
N SER A 291 -0.98 -1.36 -8.25
CA SER A 291 0.37 -1.94 -8.20
C SER A 291 0.43 -3.43 -8.59
N LEU A 292 -0.70 -4.15 -8.51
CA LEU A 292 -0.81 -5.55 -8.94
C LEU A 292 -1.28 -5.69 -10.38
N VAL A 293 -2.13 -4.77 -10.84
CA VAL A 293 -2.79 -4.86 -12.14
C VAL A 293 -1.91 -4.31 -13.26
N THR A 294 -1.05 -3.33 -12.96
CA THR A 294 -0.39 -2.51 -13.98
C THR A 294 1.13 -2.57 -13.91
N GLN A 295 1.75 -2.76 -15.08
CA GLN A 295 3.20 -2.64 -15.24
C GLN A 295 3.58 -1.29 -15.88
N SER A 296 2.77 -0.79 -16.81
CA SER A 296 2.95 0.54 -17.41
C SER A 296 2.14 1.62 -16.71
N SER A 297 2.66 2.84 -16.73
CA SER A 297 2.02 3.99 -16.09
C SER A 297 0.79 4.50 -16.86
N GLN A 298 0.74 4.30 -18.18
CA GLN A 298 -0.46 4.56 -18.98
C GLN A 298 -1.62 3.66 -18.52
N ASN A 299 -1.34 2.37 -18.30
CA ASN A 299 -2.34 1.43 -17.79
C ASN A 299 -2.79 1.80 -16.36
N ARG A 300 -1.91 2.41 -15.54
CA ARG A 300 -2.32 2.97 -14.22
C ARG A 300 -3.34 4.08 -14.37
N VAL A 301 -3.13 5.02 -15.28
CA VAL A 301 -4.10 6.11 -15.51
C VAL A 301 -5.44 5.54 -15.95
N ALA A 302 -5.46 4.63 -16.94
CA ALA A 302 -6.70 3.99 -17.39
C ALA A 302 -7.40 3.22 -16.25
N PHE A 303 -6.64 2.47 -15.46
CA PHE A 303 -7.14 1.78 -14.27
C PHE A 303 -7.75 2.73 -13.25
N PHE A 304 -7.06 3.83 -12.89
CA PHE A 304 -7.58 4.81 -11.94
C PHE A 304 -8.79 5.57 -12.47
N LYS A 305 -8.88 5.84 -13.78
CA LYS A 305 -10.11 6.40 -14.35
C LYS A 305 -11.29 5.44 -14.13
N LYS A 306 -11.09 4.15 -14.41
CA LYS A 306 -12.13 3.13 -14.23
C LYS A 306 -12.49 2.88 -12.76
N ALA A 307 -11.51 2.95 -11.86
CA ALA A 307 -11.71 2.71 -10.42
C ALA A 307 -12.36 3.89 -9.68
N TYR A 308 -12.42 5.08 -10.28
CA TYR A 308 -12.93 6.30 -9.64
C TYR A 308 -14.36 6.12 -9.13
N ASP A 309 -15.23 5.54 -9.95
CA ASP A 309 -16.66 5.38 -9.66
C ASP A 309 -16.94 4.34 -8.55
N TYR A 310 -15.93 3.52 -8.22
CA TYR A 310 -15.99 2.49 -7.18
C TYR A 310 -15.23 2.87 -5.91
N CYS A 311 -14.80 4.13 -5.81
CA CYS A 311 -14.07 4.62 -4.65
C CYS A 311 -15.01 5.01 -3.51
N TYR A 312 -14.74 4.46 -2.32
CA TYR A 312 -15.46 4.79 -1.10
C TYR A 312 -15.12 6.19 -0.57
N ASP A 313 -13.83 6.55 -0.52
CA ASP A 313 -13.32 7.79 0.06
C ASP A 313 -12.83 8.77 -1.01
N LEU A 314 -13.74 9.25 -1.86
CA LEU A 314 -13.41 10.07 -3.04
C LEU A 314 -12.60 11.34 -2.74
N ALA A 315 -12.72 11.95 -1.57
CA ALA A 315 -11.89 13.11 -1.20
C ALA A 315 -10.38 12.79 -1.14
N ASN A 316 -10.05 11.52 -0.88
CA ASN A 316 -8.68 11.03 -0.87
C ASN A 316 -8.18 10.64 -2.27
N TYR A 317 -9.02 10.65 -3.31
CA TYR A 317 -8.66 10.06 -4.61
C TYR A 317 -7.43 10.71 -5.27
N LYS A 318 -7.14 11.96 -4.93
CA LYS A 318 -5.92 12.67 -5.34
C LYS A 318 -4.63 11.92 -4.96
N TYR A 319 -4.63 11.11 -3.90
CA TYR A 319 -3.47 10.32 -3.49
C TYR A 319 -3.08 9.22 -4.49
N THR A 320 -3.96 8.89 -5.44
CA THR A 320 -3.62 7.96 -6.54
C THR A 320 -2.47 8.47 -7.41
N THR A 321 -2.22 9.79 -7.45
CA THR A 321 -1.10 10.36 -8.22
C THR A 321 0.26 10.05 -7.60
N TYR A 322 0.33 9.64 -6.33
CA TYR A 322 1.60 9.36 -5.66
C TYR A 322 2.27 8.07 -6.17
N ILE A 323 1.53 7.23 -6.90
CA ILE A 323 2.12 6.03 -7.49
C ILE A 323 3.02 6.32 -8.71
N PHE A 324 2.99 7.54 -9.23
CA PHE A 324 3.74 7.95 -10.40
C PHE A 324 5.07 8.60 -10.01
N ASP A 325 6.09 8.43 -10.84
CA ASP A 325 7.36 9.15 -10.69
C ASP A 325 7.15 10.60 -11.16
N ASN A 326 7.04 11.54 -10.22
CA ASN A 326 6.79 12.95 -10.51
C ASN A 326 7.81 13.57 -11.46
N SER A 327 9.06 13.06 -11.48
CA SER A 327 10.10 13.59 -12.37
C SER A 327 9.96 13.14 -13.83
N LYS A 328 9.29 12.01 -14.07
CA LYS A 328 9.22 11.36 -15.41
C LYS A 328 7.82 11.31 -15.98
N GLU A 329 6.80 11.37 -15.13
CA GLU A 329 5.42 11.00 -15.48
C GLU A 329 4.44 12.16 -15.28
N GLN A 330 4.96 13.39 -15.22
CA GLN A 330 4.15 14.61 -15.07
C GLN A 330 2.97 14.71 -16.06
N PRO A 331 3.11 14.35 -17.37
CA PRO A 331 1.97 14.38 -18.30
C PRO A 331 0.83 13.44 -17.88
N LEU A 332 1.15 12.27 -17.33
CA LEU A 332 0.18 11.28 -16.87
C LEU A 332 -0.49 11.73 -15.57
N ILE A 333 0.29 12.33 -14.66
CA ILE A 333 -0.23 12.95 -13.43
C ILE A 333 -1.24 14.04 -13.77
N ASN A 334 -0.87 14.95 -14.68
CA ASN A 334 -1.74 16.04 -15.13
C ASN A 334 -3.00 15.49 -15.82
N ALA A 335 -2.89 14.42 -16.61
CA ALA A 335 -4.04 13.77 -17.25
C ALA A 335 -5.01 13.17 -16.21
N LEU A 336 -4.49 12.49 -15.18
CA LEU A 336 -5.30 11.92 -14.11
C LEU A 336 -5.94 13.01 -13.24
N GLN A 337 -5.20 14.07 -12.89
CA GLN A 337 -5.74 15.20 -12.13
C GLN A 337 -6.86 15.92 -12.88
N ARG A 338 -6.70 16.19 -14.18
CA ARG A 338 -7.78 16.76 -15.00
C ARG A 338 -9.02 15.88 -14.98
N TYR A 339 -8.85 14.55 -15.09
CA TYR A 339 -9.97 13.62 -14.98
C TYR A 339 -10.66 13.70 -13.61
N ILE A 340 -9.90 13.67 -12.52
CA ILE A 340 -10.43 13.74 -11.15
C ILE A 340 -11.21 15.05 -10.94
N THR A 341 -10.65 16.19 -11.35
CA THR A 341 -11.32 17.49 -11.22
C THR A 341 -12.56 17.57 -12.10
N GLY A 342 -12.50 17.06 -13.33
CA GLY A 342 -13.66 17.06 -14.23
C GLY A 342 -14.80 16.17 -13.74
N ARG A 343 -14.49 14.99 -13.17
CA ARG A 343 -15.49 14.13 -12.51
C ARG A 343 -16.10 14.81 -11.30
N LYS A 344 -15.28 15.47 -10.46
CA LYS A 344 -15.74 16.19 -9.26
C LYS A 344 -16.66 17.37 -9.62
N ASN A 345 -16.35 18.09 -10.69
CA ASN A 345 -17.12 19.25 -11.15
C ASN A 345 -18.31 18.85 -12.04
N GLY A 346 -18.51 17.55 -12.31
CA GLY A 346 -19.56 17.07 -13.22
C GLY A 346 -19.31 17.36 -14.70
N THR A 347 -18.17 17.96 -15.08
CA THR A 347 -17.82 18.24 -16.48
C THR A 347 -17.41 16.98 -17.25
N ILE A 348 -17.05 15.91 -16.53
CA ILE A 348 -16.81 14.57 -17.09
C ILE A 348 -17.87 13.63 -16.53
N GLY A 349 -18.70 13.08 -17.42
CA GLY A 349 -19.75 12.12 -17.08
C GLY A 349 -19.21 10.84 -16.43
N SER A 350 -20.09 10.14 -15.70
CA SER A 350 -19.84 8.81 -15.12
C SER A 350 -19.91 7.79 -16.25
N GLY A 351 -18.92 7.84 -17.15
CA GLY A 351 -18.88 7.04 -18.35
C GLY A 351 -18.49 5.61 -18.03
N ASN A 352 -19.49 4.78 -17.72
CA ASN A 352 -19.47 3.43 -18.28
C ASN A 352 -19.47 3.65 -19.80
N ASN A 353 -18.36 3.38 -20.47
CA ASN A 353 -18.23 3.49 -21.92
C ASN A 353 -19.17 2.49 -22.60
N ASN A 354 -20.44 2.85 -22.72
CA ASN A 354 -21.44 2.29 -23.63
C ASN A 354 -22.72 3.13 -23.50
N THR A 355 -22.88 4.10 -24.40
CA THR A 355 -24.08 4.82 -24.90
C THR A 355 -23.56 6.21 -25.32
N GLY A 356 -23.50 6.61 -26.59
CA GLY A 356 -24.55 6.45 -27.58
C GLY A 356 -25.69 7.41 -27.26
N GLY A 357 -25.61 8.66 -27.77
CA GLY A 357 -26.76 9.56 -27.96
C GLY A 357 -27.07 10.58 -26.85
N GLY A 358 -27.40 11.81 -27.29
CA GLY A 358 -28.13 12.82 -26.49
C GLY A 358 -27.28 14.02 -26.02
N ASN A 359 -26.90 14.95 -26.89
CA ASN A 359 -27.62 16.17 -27.29
C ASN A 359 -27.46 17.35 -26.30
N ASN A 360 -26.74 18.40 -26.74
CA ASN A 360 -27.15 19.79 -26.57
C ASN A 360 -26.35 20.72 -27.49
N ASN A 361 -27.00 21.06 -28.60
CA ASN A 361 -27.24 22.41 -29.12
C ASN A 361 -26.05 23.40 -29.17
N GLY A 362 -25.57 23.65 -30.40
CA GLY A 362 -24.61 24.72 -30.67
C GLY A 362 -24.07 24.72 -32.10
N ASN A 363 -24.96 24.91 -33.07
CA ASN A 363 -24.68 25.53 -34.38
C ASN A 363 -23.36 25.13 -35.09
N SER A 364 -23.39 24.08 -35.92
CA SER A 364 -22.39 23.95 -36.98
C SER A 364 -22.94 23.20 -38.19
N SER A 365 -23.22 23.99 -39.22
CA SER A 365 -22.91 23.72 -40.63
C SER A 365 -23.26 22.32 -41.13
N THR A 366 -24.42 22.26 -41.79
CA THR A 366 -24.79 21.25 -42.77
C THR A 366 -23.73 21.14 -43.87
N GLY A 367 -22.90 20.09 -43.81
CA GLY A 367 -21.98 19.73 -44.88
C GLY A 367 -21.40 18.35 -44.62
N THR A 368 -22.02 17.33 -45.22
CA THR A 368 -21.54 15.94 -45.32
C THR A 368 -21.00 15.34 -44.02
N THR A 369 -21.93 14.81 -43.21
CA THR A 369 -21.70 14.09 -41.95
C THR A 369 -20.94 12.78 -42.16
N GLY A 370 -19.65 12.87 -42.52
CA GLY A 370 -18.72 11.76 -42.45
C GLY A 370 -18.54 11.35 -40.98
N CYS A 371 -18.55 10.05 -40.72
CA CYS A 371 -18.23 9.54 -39.39
C CYS A 371 -16.79 9.93 -39.03
N ILE A 372 -16.56 10.55 -37.87
CA ILE A 372 -15.22 10.98 -37.40
C ILE A 372 -14.97 10.41 -36.01
N LEU A 373 -13.82 9.75 -35.84
CA LEU A 373 -13.34 9.26 -34.55
C LEU A 373 -12.93 10.45 -33.66
N SER A 374 -13.53 10.53 -32.47
CA SER A 374 -13.21 11.57 -31.49
C SER A 374 -11.74 11.51 -31.05
N ASN A 375 -11.20 12.65 -30.60
CA ASN A 375 -9.82 12.73 -30.10
C ASN A 375 -9.57 11.76 -28.94
N ASP A 376 -10.54 11.59 -28.04
CA ASP A 376 -10.43 10.62 -26.94
C ASP A 376 -10.36 9.17 -27.45
N GLY A 377 -11.20 8.83 -28.44
CA GLY A 377 -11.15 7.52 -29.09
C GLY A 377 -9.81 7.28 -29.80
N PHE A 378 -9.25 8.31 -30.44
CA PHE A 378 -7.93 8.24 -31.04
C PHE A 378 -6.82 8.05 -30.00
N HIS A 379 -6.85 8.80 -28.89
CA HIS A 379 -5.88 8.67 -27.81
C HIS A 379 -5.89 7.27 -27.19
N GLU A 380 -7.07 6.67 -27.03
CA GLU A 380 -7.20 5.28 -26.57
C GLU A 380 -6.48 4.30 -27.52
N ILE A 381 -6.66 4.45 -28.84
CA ILE A 381 -5.95 3.63 -29.83
C ILE A 381 -4.45 3.84 -29.75
N TYR A 382 -4.00 5.11 -29.72
CA TYR A 382 -2.59 5.47 -29.67
C TYR A 382 -1.90 4.84 -28.44
N ASP A 383 -2.48 5.01 -27.26
CA ASP A 383 -1.93 4.53 -26.00
C ASP A 383 -1.82 2.99 -25.98
N VAL A 384 -2.85 2.29 -26.48
CA VAL A 384 -2.83 0.82 -26.58
C VAL A 384 -1.71 0.37 -27.50
N LEU A 385 -1.58 0.96 -28.69
CA LEU A 385 -0.56 0.56 -29.67
C LEU A 385 0.86 0.89 -29.22
N GLN A 386 1.05 2.02 -28.53
CA GLN A 386 2.35 2.41 -27.97
C GLN A 386 2.83 1.43 -26.89
N SER A 387 1.90 0.84 -26.12
CA SER A 387 2.23 -0.10 -25.03
C SER A 387 2.69 -1.49 -25.49
N ILE A 388 2.48 -1.85 -26.76
CA ILE A 388 2.81 -3.17 -27.30
C ILE A 388 4.27 -3.17 -27.76
N GLY A 389 5.10 -4.07 -27.22
CA GLY A 389 6.53 -4.14 -27.59
C GLY A 389 6.81 -4.80 -28.95
N SER A 390 5.97 -5.74 -29.39
CA SER A 390 6.13 -6.45 -30.67
C SER A 390 5.36 -5.78 -31.80
N ASP A 391 6.06 -5.48 -32.89
CA ASP A 391 5.48 -4.77 -34.03
C ASP A 391 4.40 -5.59 -34.77
N ALA A 392 4.57 -6.91 -34.87
CA ALA A 392 3.57 -7.82 -35.44
C ALA A 392 2.27 -7.86 -34.58
N ASN A 393 2.42 -7.88 -33.26
CA ASN A 393 1.28 -7.81 -32.34
C ASN A 393 0.59 -6.45 -32.43
N ARG A 394 1.36 -5.37 -32.61
CA ARG A 394 0.83 -4.01 -32.77
C ARG A 394 -0.06 -3.90 -34.00
N VAL A 395 0.33 -4.47 -35.15
CA VAL A 395 -0.50 -4.48 -36.37
C VAL A 395 -1.80 -5.26 -36.14
N THR A 396 -1.71 -6.42 -35.49
CA THR A 396 -2.88 -7.26 -35.19
C THR A 396 -3.87 -6.52 -34.29
N THR A 397 -3.39 -5.88 -33.22
CA THR A 397 -4.22 -5.08 -32.32
C THR A 397 -4.78 -3.84 -33.01
N ALA A 398 -3.99 -3.14 -33.83
CA ALA A 398 -4.45 -1.98 -34.58
C ALA A 398 -5.63 -2.34 -35.48
N ARG A 399 -5.56 -3.46 -36.20
CA ARG A 399 -6.67 -3.95 -37.04
C ARG A 399 -7.96 -4.18 -36.24
N ILE A 400 -7.84 -4.77 -35.04
CA ILE A 400 -8.99 -5.02 -34.16
C ILE A 400 -9.60 -3.69 -33.71
N LEU A 401 -8.78 -2.76 -33.24
CA LEU A 401 -9.23 -1.46 -32.73
C LEU A 401 -9.86 -0.59 -33.82
N LEU A 402 -9.25 -0.54 -35.00
CA LEU A 402 -9.78 0.21 -36.15
C LEU A 402 -11.13 -0.34 -36.61
N ARG A 403 -11.30 -1.68 -36.62
CA ARG A 403 -12.59 -2.31 -36.93
C ARG A 403 -13.68 -1.96 -35.91
N GLN A 404 -13.32 -1.85 -34.63
CA GLN A 404 -14.25 -1.54 -33.55
C GLN A 404 -14.65 -0.07 -33.51
N LYS A 405 -13.68 0.85 -33.64
CA LYS A 405 -13.89 2.29 -33.49
C LYS A 405 -14.33 2.95 -34.80
N LYS A 406 -13.85 2.44 -35.94
CA LYS A 406 -14.05 2.95 -37.31
C LYS A 406 -13.66 4.44 -37.43
N CYS A 407 -13.80 4.99 -38.63
CA CYS A 407 -13.89 6.44 -38.85
C CYS A 407 -12.64 7.24 -38.46
N ILE A 408 -11.46 6.65 -38.58
CA ILE A 408 -10.21 7.35 -38.29
C ILE A 408 -9.90 8.34 -39.41
N THR A 409 -9.36 9.53 -39.12
CA THR A 409 -8.95 10.45 -40.20
C THR A 409 -7.55 10.11 -40.72
N SER A 410 -7.24 10.50 -41.95
CA SER A 410 -5.91 10.37 -42.57
C SER A 410 -4.85 11.05 -41.70
N THR A 411 -5.18 12.20 -41.10
CA THR A 411 -4.33 12.90 -40.12
C THR A 411 -4.07 12.06 -38.86
N GLN A 412 -5.10 11.37 -38.33
CA GLN A 412 -4.94 10.46 -37.19
C GLN A 412 -4.10 9.22 -37.57
N VAL A 413 -4.33 8.63 -38.75
CA VAL A 413 -3.50 7.52 -39.26
C VAL A 413 -2.04 7.95 -39.37
N LYS A 414 -1.77 9.14 -39.92
CA LYS A 414 -0.43 9.72 -40.05
C LYS A 414 0.31 9.77 -38.71
N ARG A 415 -0.40 10.07 -37.62
CA ARG A 415 0.15 10.10 -36.24
C ARG A 415 0.45 8.72 -35.66
N LEU A 416 -0.17 7.65 -36.17
CA LEU A 416 0.09 6.28 -35.72
C LEU A 416 1.29 5.62 -36.42
N ILE A 417 1.69 6.13 -37.59
CA ILE A 417 2.80 5.56 -38.39
C ILE A 417 4.12 5.43 -37.63
N PRO A 418 4.56 6.41 -36.81
CA PRO A 418 5.80 6.28 -36.05
C PRO A 418 5.80 5.10 -35.06
N LEU A 419 4.63 4.56 -34.71
CA LEU A 419 4.51 3.37 -33.88
C LEU A 419 4.86 2.08 -34.64
N PHE A 420 5.10 2.11 -35.96
CA PHE A 420 5.44 0.94 -36.78
C PHE A 420 6.81 1.13 -37.44
N PRO A 421 7.91 0.81 -36.76
CA PRO A 421 9.26 1.08 -37.25
C PRO A 421 9.65 0.23 -38.45
N GLN A 422 9.12 -1.00 -38.58
CA GLN A 422 9.45 -1.86 -39.73
C GLN A 422 8.55 -1.53 -40.93
N THR A 423 9.14 -1.45 -42.12
CA THR A 423 8.41 -1.19 -43.38
C THR A 423 7.28 -2.20 -43.60
N THR A 424 7.54 -3.50 -43.39
CA THR A 424 6.56 -4.56 -43.65
C THR A 424 5.31 -4.46 -42.78
N THR A 425 5.46 -4.15 -41.49
CA THR A 425 4.35 -4.00 -40.54
C THR A 425 3.62 -2.68 -40.76
N ARG A 426 4.34 -1.58 -41.04
CA ARG A 426 3.79 -0.28 -41.39
C ARG A 426 2.85 -0.38 -42.61
N MET A 427 3.27 -1.07 -43.67
CA MET A 427 2.42 -1.26 -44.86
C MET A 427 1.19 -2.14 -44.57
N LYS A 428 1.35 -3.19 -43.76
CA LYS A 428 0.20 -4.00 -43.30
C LYS A 428 -0.80 -3.19 -42.46
N PHE A 429 -0.30 -2.26 -41.64
CA PHE A 429 -1.13 -1.32 -40.88
C PHE A 429 -1.84 -0.33 -41.80
N LEU A 430 -1.12 0.36 -42.70
CA LEU A 430 -1.71 1.33 -43.62
C LEU A 430 -2.80 0.71 -44.50
N LYS A 431 -2.55 -0.49 -45.05
CA LYS A 431 -3.57 -1.23 -45.82
C LYS A 431 -4.83 -1.48 -45.00
N ALA A 432 -4.70 -1.84 -43.72
CA ALA A 432 -5.85 -2.04 -42.85
C ALA A 432 -6.54 -0.72 -42.46
N ALA A 433 -5.76 0.34 -42.21
CA ALA A 433 -6.28 1.64 -41.81
C ALA A 433 -7.08 2.32 -42.92
N TYR A 434 -6.65 2.21 -44.18
CA TYR A 434 -7.35 2.77 -45.33
C TYR A 434 -8.83 2.37 -45.38
N THR A 435 -9.15 1.10 -45.12
CA THR A 435 -10.54 0.57 -45.09
C THR A 435 -11.42 1.23 -44.02
N TYR A 436 -10.83 1.81 -42.97
CA TYR A 436 -11.56 2.44 -41.87
C TYR A 436 -11.37 3.96 -41.83
N THR A 437 -10.71 4.55 -42.83
CA THR A 437 -10.46 5.98 -42.89
C THR A 437 -11.67 6.74 -43.40
N SER A 438 -12.07 7.81 -42.72
CA SER A 438 -13.26 8.59 -43.06
C SER A 438 -13.04 9.57 -44.22
N ASP A 439 -11.81 10.06 -44.39
CA ASP A 439 -11.42 11.03 -45.41
C ASP A 439 -10.37 10.40 -46.35
N GLN A 440 -10.75 9.30 -47.01
CA GLN A 440 -9.85 8.55 -47.91
C GLN A 440 -9.26 9.41 -49.04
N ALA A 441 -9.98 10.45 -49.48
CA ALA A 441 -9.49 11.43 -50.45
C ALA A 441 -8.29 12.25 -49.96
N ASN A 442 -7.93 12.19 -48.67
CA ASN A 442 -6.74 12.82 -48.10
C ASN A 442 -5.64 11.79 -47.76
N TYR A 443 -5.84 10.50 -48.04
CA TYR A 443 -4.95 9.44 -47.60
C TYR A 443 -3.55 9.52 -48.24
N GLN A 444 -3.45 10.08 -49.44
CA GLN A 444 -2.19 10.36 -50.13
C GLN A 444 -1.25 11.28 -49.33
N THR A 445 -1.77 12.11 -48.42
CA THR A 445 -0.96 13.01 -47.57
C THR A 445 -0.07 12.26 -46.58
N ILE A 446 -0.32 10.96 -46.39
CA ILE A 446 0.52 10.05 -45.59
C ILE A 446 1.89 9.83 -46.25
N GLY A 447 1.99 9.94 -47.58
CA GLY A 447 3.27 9.74 -48.30
C GLY A 447 4.41 10.62 -47.79
N ALA A 448 4.09 11.80 -47.24
CA ALA A 448 5.05 12.74 -46.69
C ALA A 448 5.79 12.25 -45.42
N VAL A 449 5.29 11.21 -44.73
CA VAL A 449 5.96 10.63 -43.53
C VAL A 449 6.52 9.23 -43.77
N LEU A 450 6.49 8.74 -45.01
CA LEU A 450 7.07 7.45 -45.38
C LEU A 450 8.56 7.61 -45.68
N ALA A 451 9.33 6.59 -45.31
CA ALA A 451 10.79 6.69 -45.21
C ALA A 451 11.49 6.73 -46.58
N ASN A 452 10.90 6.10 -47.60
CA ASN A 452 11.51 5.96 -48.92
C ASN A 452 10.46 5.85 -50.04
N ASP A 453 10.93 5.93 -51.29
CA ASP A 453 10.06 5.90 -52.48
C ASP A 453 9.33 4.57 -52.68
N GLN A 454 9.91 3.47 -52.22
CA GLN A 454 9.26 2.16 -52.30
C GLN A 454 7.99 2.11 -51.44
N GLU A 455 8.05 2.62 -50.20
CA GLU A 455 6.86 2.74 -49.34
C GLU A 455 5.80 3.67 -49.96
N ARG A 456 6.22 4.76 -50.61
CA ARG A 456 5.30 5.68 -51.30
C ARG A 456 4.61 5.00 -52.49
N ARG A 457 5.32 4.19 -53.28
CA ARG A 457 4.74 3.39 -54.37
C ARG A 457 3.72 2.38 -53.83
N GLN A 458 4.05 1.67 -52.75
CA GLN A 458 3.13 0.73 -52.10
C GLN A 458 1.89 1.42 -51.51
N LEU A 459 2.02 2.65 -51.00
CA LEU A 459 0.87 3.46 -50.58
C LEU A 459 -0.05 3.78 -51.76
N GLN A 460 0.51 4.14 -52.92
CA GLN A 460 -0.30 4.39 -54.14
C GLN A 460 -1.03 3.13 -54.60
N GLU A 461 -0.42 1.95 -54.48
CA GLU A 461 -1.10 0.67 -54.77
C GLU A 461 -2.27 0.39 -53.80
N ILE A 462 -2.17 0.81 -52.53
CA ILE A 462 -3.27 0.68 -51.56
C ILE A 462 -4.42 1.61 -51.95
N ILE A 463 -4.12 2.86 -52.30
CA ILE A 463 -5.11 3.88 -52.68
C ILE A 463 -5.80 3.51 -53.99
N GLY A 464 -5.09 2.97 -54.97
CA GLY A 464 -5.67 2.60 -56.28
C GLY A 464 -6.47 1.30 -56.30
N LYS A 465 -6.48 0.51 -55.22
CA LYS A 465 -7.16 -0.80 -55.14
C LYS A 465 -8.43 -0.82 -54.29
N GLY A 466 -8.69 0.23 -53.53
CA GLY A 466 -9.91 0.36 -52.73
C GLY A 466 -10.85 1.39 -53.34
#